data_AF-A0A1H9VEI9-F1
#
_entry.id   AF-A0A1H9VEI9-F1
#
_cell.length_a   1.000
_cell.length_b   1.000
_cell.length_c   1.000
_cell.angle_alpha   90.00
_cell.angle_beta   90.00
_cell.angle_gamma   90.00
#
_symmetry.space_group_name_H-M   'P 1'
#
loop_
_entity.id
_entity.type
_entity.pdbx_description
1 polymer ?
#
loop_
_entity_poly.entity_id
_entity_poly.type
_entity_poly.pdbx_seq_one_letter_code
_entity_poly.pdbx_strand_id
1 'polypeptide(L)'
;MVGPKYDDMMLNDDQVGRVRDYIKHINFHLEGATPDDFEINRRARYLGYMFQQEDLESFGVGLKCTKPGMEGQNTFIRMSREQLLGVDNPQILPVNQPVLAAESMTLNRFYDTPGGPTRTGVDTFDSDEGLPGGDMDLAMVEQQLADIIAFHNGEPVPGEQEILDLRIFWGSLLAGRYSRLKHFQGLGQLSVEQEERLNRLESEINSVSEILESLELATLETLKTTPRRDG
;
A
#
# COMPACT_ATOMS: atom_id res chain seq x y z
N MET A 1 -9.30 -25.29 3.50
CA MET A 1 -7.84 -25.09 3.46
C MET A 1 -7.55 -23.68 3.92
N VAL A 2 -6.75 -23.52 4.97
CA VAL A 2 -6.38 -22.21 5.52
C VAL A 2 -5.25 -21.69 4.63
N GLY A 3 -5.53 -20.68 3.79
CA GLY A 3 -4.50 -20.02 2.99
C GLY A 3 -3.46 -19.32 3.87
N PRO A 4 -2.30 -18.96 3.29
CA PRO A 4 -1.23 -18.27 4.02
C PRO A 4 -1.76 -17.00 4.71
N LYS A 5 -1.25 -16.76 5.93
CA LYS A 5 -1.82 -15.78 6.87
C LYS A 5 -1.66 -14.32 6.42
N TYR A 6 -0.68 -14.05 5.55
CA TYR A 6 -0.22 -12.70 5.20
C TYR A 6 -0.25 -12.44 3.69
N ASP A 7 -1.07 -13.19 2.96
CA ASP A 7 -1.24 -13.07 1.51
C ASP A 7 -2.67 -12.62 1.18
N ASP A 8 -2.85 -12.15 -0.05
CA ASP A 8 -4.17 -11.84 -0.59
C ASP A 8 -5.10 -13.06 -0.52
N MET A 9 -6.37 -12.80 -0.20
CA MET A 9 -7.39 -13.82 -0.11
C MET A 9 -8.29 -13.79 -1.34
N MET A 10 -8.40 -14.92 -2.04
CA MET A 10 -9.43 -15.12 -3.06
C MET A 10 -10.75 -15.52 -2.39
N LEU A 11 -11.74 -14.64 -2.49
CA LEU A 11 -13.07 -14.79 -1.92
C LEU A 11 -13.92 -15.76 -2.76
N ASN A 12 -14.48 -16.76 -2.07
CA ASN A 12 -15.53 -17.61 -2.62
C ASN A 12 -16.91 -16.93 -2.50
N ASP A 13 -17.96 -17.58 -3.00
CA ASP A 13 -19.31 -16.99 -3.05
C ASP A 13 -19.89 -16.70 -1.66
N ASP A 14 -19.65 -17.56 -0.68
CA ASP A 14 -20.09 -17.36 0.71
C ASP A 14 -19.41 -16.11 1.30
N GLN A 15 -18.11 -15.94 1.04
CA GLN A 15 -17.34 -14.80 1.51
C GLN A 15 -17.78 -13.49 0.84
N VAL A 16 -18.06 -13.52 -0.47
CA VAL A 16 -18.65 -12.37 -1.18
C VAL A 16 -20.03 -12.03 -0.61
N GLY A 17 -20.83 -13.05 -0.26
CA GLY A 17 -22.10 -12.88 0.44
C GLY A 17 -21.93 -12.13 1.77
N ARG A 18 -20.96 -12.53 2.61
CA ARG A 18 -20.66 -11.85 3.87
C ARG A 18 -20.24 -10.40 3.69
N VAL A 19 -19.40 -10.12 2.69
CA VAL A 19 -19.01 -8.74 2.36
C VAL A 19 -20.25 -7.91 2.01
N ARG A 20 -21.13 -8.45 1.15
CA ARG A 20 -22.37 -7.78 0.74
C ARG A 20 -23.29 -7.50 1.93
N ASP A 21 -23.50 -8.50 2.79
CA ASP A 21 -24.35 -8.36 3.98
C ASP A 21 -23.78 -7.33 4.95
N TYR A 22 -22.45 -7.30 5.11
CA TYR A 22 -21.79 -6.33 5.97
C TYR A 22 -21.94 -4.90 5.44
N ILE A 23 -21.67 -4.65 4.15
CA ILE A 23 -21.84 -3.34 3.51
C ILE A 23 -23.26 -2.81 3.72
N LYS A 24 -24.28 -3.67 3.56
CA LYS A 24 -25.69 -3.32 3.81
C LYS A 24 -25.95 -3.00 5.28
N HIS A 25 -25.44 -3.83 6.18
CA HIS A 25 -25.65 -3.67 7.62
C HIS A 25 -25.14 -2.33 8.14
N ILE A 26 -23.97 -1.89 7.67
CA ILE A 26 -23.36 -0.63 8.08
C ILE A 26 -23.72 0.55 7.17
N ASN A 27 -24.55 0.32 6.14
CA ASN A 27 -24.89 1.29 5.10
C ASN A 27 -23.66 1.97 4.46
N PHE A 28 -22.68 1.19 4.03
CA PHE A 28 -21.46 1.70 3.40
C PHE A 28 -21.72 2.02 1.92
N HIS A 29 -21.54 3.27 1.51
CA HIS A 29 -21.69 3.71 0.13
C HIS A 29 -21.02 5.06 -0.15
N LEU A 30 -20.66 5.31 -1.41
CA LEU A 30 -20.25 6.64 -1.88
C LEU A 30 -21.43 7.61 -1.80
N GLU A 31 -21.15 8.91 -1.71
CA GLU A 31 -22.20 9.92 -1.80
C GLU A 31 -22.96 9.79 -3.12
N GLY A 32 -24.29 9.72 -3.03
CA GLY A 32 -25.14 9.50 -4.19
C GLY A 32 -25.27 8.05 -4.64
N ALA A 33 -24.57 7.07 -4.07
CA ALA A 33 -24.80 5.64 -4.33
C ALA A 33 -25.58 4.96 -3.18
N THR A 34 -25.86 3.67 -3.31
CA THR A 34 -26.42 2.81 -2.26
C THR A 34 -25.54 1.58 -2.01
N PRO A 35 -25.69 0.87 -0.87
CA PRO A 35 -24.99 -0.39 -0.62
C PRO A 35 -25.19 -1.47 -1.68
N ASP A 36 -26.26 -1.39 -2.48
CA ASP A 36 -26.56 -2.34 -3.56
C ASP A 36 -25.84 -2.00 -4.88
N ASP A 37 -25.25 -0.81 -4.99
CA ASP A 37 -24.61 -0.32 -6.21
C ASP A 37 -23.13 -0.74 -6.33
N PHE A 38 -22.74 -1.88 -5.75
CA PHE A 38 -21.35 -2.35 -5.78
C PHE A 38 -21.19 -3.78 -6.29
N GLU A 39 -20.31 -3.93 -7.28
CA GLU A 39 -19.68 -5.19 -7.63
C GLU A 39 -18.47 -5.42 -6.72
N ILE A 40 -18.47 -6.53 -5.98
CA ILE A 40 -17.42 -6.87 -5.01
C ILE A 40 -16.28 -7.59 -5.72
N ASN A 41 -15.05 -7.08 -5.58
CA ASN A 41 -13.86 -7.74 -6.09
C ASN A 41 -13.59 -9.03 -5.30
N ARG A 42 -13.39 -10.13 -6.02
CA ARG A 42 -13.09 -11.44 -5.42
C ARG A 42 -11.71 -11.52 -4.80
N ARG A 43 -10.80 -10.59 -5.09
CA ARG A 43 -9.50 -10.55 -4.42
C ARG A 43 -9.53 -9.53 -3.29
N ALA A 44 -9.52 -10.01 -2.06
CA ALA A 44 -9.29 -9.19 -0.87
C ALA A 44 -7.79 -9.03 -0.65
N ARG A 45 -7.31 -7.79 -0.57
CA ARG A 45 -5.88 -7.49 -0.41
C ARG A 45 -5.50 -7.49 1.06
N TYR A 46 -4.40 -8.13 1.41
CA TYR A 46 -3.86 -8.04 2.77
C TYR A 46 -3.38 -6.61 3.05
N LEU A 47 -3.84 -5.99 4.13
CA LEU A 47 -3.52 -4.59 4.48
C LEU A 47 -2.56 -4.45 5.66
N GLY A 48 -2.22 -5.53 6.37
CA GLY A 48 -1.42 -5.46 7.59
C GLY A 48 0.02 -4.96 7.40
N TYR A 49 0.47 -4.74 6.16
CA TYR A 49 1.74 -4.06 5.87
C TYR A 49 1.59 -2.57 5.48
N MET A 50 0.38 -2.09 5.16
CA MET A 50 0.14 -0.76 4.60
C MET A 50 -0.19 0.32 5.63
N PHE A 51 -0.55 -0.06 6.87
CA PHE A 51 -0.96 0.89 7.90
C PHE A 51 -0.39 0.49 9.26
N GLN A 52 0.40 1.37 9.88
CA GLN A 52 1.10 1.12 11.15
C GLN A 52 0.18 0.88 12.36
N GLN A 53 -1.14 1.08 12.22
CA GLN A 53 -2.16 0.88 13.27
C GLN A 53 -3.20 -0.20 12.91
N GLU A 54 -3.08 -0.86 11.75
CA GLU A 54 -4.03 -1.91 11.38
C GLU A 54 -3.67 -3.24 12.01
N ASP A 55 -4.70 -4.05 12.28
CA ASP A 55 -4.50 -5.43 12.68
C ASP A 55 -3.71 -6.19 11.59
N LEU A 56 -2.78 -7.05 12.00
CA LEU A 56 -2.02 -7.97 11.13
C LEU A 56 -2.91 -9.00 10.42
N GLU A 57 -4.23 -8.93 10.63
CA GLU A 57 -5.24 -9.72 9.93
C GLU A 57 -6.32 -8.85 9.24
N SER A 58 -5.95 -7.64 8.82
CA SER A 58 -6.81 -6.72 8.06
C SER A 58 -6.76 -6.93 6.54
N PHE A 59 -7.91 -6.82 5.88
CA PHE A 59 -8.09 -6.99 4.44
C PHE A 59 -8.89 -5.85 3.83
N GLY A 60 -8.48 -5.40 2.65
CA GLY A 60 -9.19 -4.43 1.83
C GLY A 60 -9.94 -5.15 0.71
N VAL A 61 -11.26 -5.05 0.73
CA VAL A 61 -12.11 -5.61 -0.32
C VAL A 61 -12.52 -4.48 -1.27
N GLY A 62 -12.05 -4.54 -2.51
CA GLY A 62 -12.38 -3.56 -3.54
C GLY A 62 -13.86 -3.61 -3.94
N LEU A 63 -14.47 -2.45 -4.09
CA LEU A 63 -15.87 -2.26 -4.47
C LEU A 63 -15.92 -1.38 -5.72
N LYS A 64 -16.46 -1.94 -6.80
CA LYS A 64 -16.66 -1.22 -8.06
C LYS A 64 -18.07 -0.69 -8.11
N CYS A 65 -18.23 0.63 -8.19
CA CYS A 65 -19.56 1.24 -8.28
C CYS A 65 -20.21 0.85 -9.61
N THR A 66 -21.46 0.38 -9.54
CA THR A 66 -22.28 -0.01 -10.69
C THR A 66 -23.41 1.00 -10.95
N LYS A 67 -23.49 2.07 -10.17
CA LYS A 67 -24.51 3.11 -10.36
C LYS A 67 -24.28 3.87 -11.68
N PRO A 68 -25.31 4.03 -12.53
CA PRO A 68 -25.20 4.83 -13.74
C PRO A 68 -24.75 6.26 -13.47
N GLY A 69 -23.74 6.74 -14.19
CA GLY A 69 -23.14 8.07 -14.03
C GLY A 69 -22.05 8.16 -12.95
N MET A 70 -21.71 7.05 -12.31
CA MET A 70 -20.61 6.93 -11.35
C MET A 70 -19.59 5.87 -11.77
N GLU A 71 -19.52 5.56 -13.07
CA GLU A 71 -18.61 4.57 -13.61
C GLU A 71 -17.14 4.93 -13.28
N GLY A 72 -16.39 3.96 -12.77
CA GLY A 72 -14.99 4.16 -12.37
C GLY A 72 -14.80 4.75 -10.97
N GLN A 73 -15.87 5.18 -10.30
CA GLN A 73 -15.81 5.58 -8.89
C GLN A 73 -15.76 4.33 -8.00
N ASN A 74 -14.57 3.76 -7.87
CA ASN A 74 -14.34 2.58 -7.05
C ASN A 74 -13.97 3.00 -5.63
N THR A 75 -14.22 2.13 -4.66
CA THR A 75 -13.79 2.31 -3.27
C THR A 75 -13.36 0.94 -2.71
N PHE A 76 -13.09 0.86 -1.42
CA PHE A 76 -12.85 -0.41 -0.75
C PHE A 76 -13.39 -0.35 0.68
N ILE A 77 -13.68 -1.53 1.24
CA ILE A 77 -14.04 -1.68 2.64
C ILE A 77 -12.98 -2.49 3.36
N ARG A 78 -12.62 -2.07 4.58
CA ARG A 78 -11.76 -2.84 5.48
C ARG A 78 -12.57 -3.87 6.25
N MET A 79 -12.06 -5.11 6.28
CA MET A 79 -12.63 -6.21 7.05
C MET A 79 -11.52 -7.05 7.67
N SER A 80 -11.76 -7.64 8.84
CA SER A 80 -10.84 -8.62 9.41
C SER A 80 -10.92 -9.95 8.66
N ARG A 81 -9.85 -10.73 8.77
CA ARG A 81 -9.80 -12.11 8.32
C ARG A 81 -10.93 -12.96 8.92
N GLU A 82 -11.23 -12.77 10.20
CA GLU A 82 -12.29 -13.49 10.91
C GLU A 82 -13.67 -13.19 10.33
N GLN A 83 -13.95 -11.92 10.01
CA GLN A 83 -15.19 -11.52 9.33
C GLN A 83 -15.31 -12.21 7.96
N LEU A 84 -14.23 -12.20 7.17
CA LEU A 84 -14.23 -12.84 5.86
C LEU A 84 -14.38 -14.36 5.97
N LEU A 85 -13.79 -15.01 6.98
CA LEU A 85 -13.89 -16.44 7.19
C LEU A 85 -15.21 -16.88 7.83
N GLY A 86 -15.98 -15.95 8.41
CA GLY A 86 -17.25 -16.24 9.07
C GLY A 86 -17.05 -16.95 10.41
N VAL A 87 -16.03 -16.57 11.16
CA VAL A 87 -15.83 -17.03 12.54
C VAL A 87 -16.97 -16.52 13.42
N ASP A 88 -17.42 -17.31 14.39
CA ASP A 88 -18.43 -16.89 15.37
C ASP A 88 -17.88 -15.73 16.22
N ASN A 89 -18.63 -14.60 16.26
CA ASN A 89 -18.23 -13.35 16.93
C ASN A 89 -16.85 -12.82 16.45
N PRO A 90 -16.71 -12.49 15.16
CA PRO A 90 -15.44 -12.08 14.61
C PRO A 90 -15.02 -10.70 15.12
N GLN A 91 -13.72 -10.43 15.17
CA GLN A 91 -13.22 -9.08 15.40
C GLN A 91 -13.71 -8.13 14.29
N ILE A 92 -14.47 -7.11 14.66
CA ILE A 92 -14.93 -6.07 13.72
C ILE A 92 -13.93 -4.91 13.74
N LEU A 93 -13.36 -4.62 12.58
CA LEU A 93 -12.45 -3.47 12.43
C LEU A 93 -13.25 -2.15 12.36
N PRO A 94 -12.65 -1.01 12.76
CA PRO A 94 -13.24 0.30 12.52
C PRO A 94 -13.53 0.54 11.04
N VAL A 95 -14.78 0.87 10.74
CA VAL A 95 -15.25 1.14 9.38
C VAL A 95 -14.50 2.35 8.80
N ASN A 96 -13.88 2.18 7.63
CA ASN A 96 -13.29 3.30 6.91
C ASN A 96 -14.39 4.17 6.29
N GLN A 97 -14.09 5.45 6.05
CA GLN A 97 -14.96 6.25 5.19
C GLN A 97 -14.89 5.70 3.75
N PRO A 98 -16.00 5.78 2.98
CA PRO A 98 -16.02 5.47 1.56
C PRO A 98 -15.31 6.59 0.81
N VAL A 99 -14.00 6.43 0.69
CA VAL A 99 -13.12 7.30 -0.09
C VAL A 99 -12.92 6.67 -1.47
N LEU A 100 -12.79 7.48 -2.52
CA LEU A 100 -12.48 6.92 -3.84
C LEU A 100 -11.15 6.17 -3.73
N ALA A 101 -11.05 4.97 -4.29
CA ALA A 101 -9.83 4.19 -4.28
C ALA A 101 -8.64 5.01 -4.82
N ALA A 102 -8.91 5.94 -5.75
CA ALA A 102 -7.97 6.93 -6.25
C ALA A 102 -7.50 7.96 -5.19
N GLU A 103 -8.38 8.39 -4.28
CA GLU A 103 -8.10 9.41 -3.26
C GLU A 103 -7.56 8.81 -1.95
N SER A 104 -7.90 7.56 -1.66
CA SER A 104 -7.61 6.87 -0.39
C SER A 104 -6.17 6.38 -0.28
N MET A 105 -5.50 6.28 -1.41
CA MET A 105 -4.15 5.75 -1.49
C MET A 105 -3.22 6.95 -1.68
N THR A 106 -2.36 7.19 -0.69
CA THR A 106 -1.12 7.98 -0.77
C THR A 106 -0.19 7.55 -1.93
N LEU A 107 -0.63 6.57 -2.72
CA LEU A 107 -0.03 6.02 -3.92
C LEU A 107 -0.52 6.69 -5.22
N ASN A 108 -1.48 7.63 -5.18
CA ASN A 108 -2.03 8.24 -6.39
C ASN A 108 -0.93 8.82 -7.30
N ARG A 109 0.09 9.48 -6.73
CA ARG A 109 1.27 9.97 -7.46
C ARG A 109 2.11 8.90 -8.16
N PHE A 110 2.03 7.64 -7.73
CA PHE A 110 2.79 6.51 -8.28
C PHE A 110 1.99 5.70 -9.31
N TYR A 111 0.68 5.92 -9.38
CA TYR A 111 -0.24 5.23 -10.27
C TYR A 111 -0.77 6.13 -11.40
N ASP A 112 -0.57 7.45 -11.28
CA ASP A 112 -0.91 8.42 -12.29
C ASP A 112 0.25 8.52 -13.29
N THR A 113 0.17 7.74 -14.37
CA THR A 113 1.06 7.91 -15.52
C THR A 113 0.35 8.76 -16.57
N PRO A 114 1.07 9.64 -17.32
CA PRO A 114 0.48 10.44 -18.39
C PRO A 114 -0.22 9.66 -19.52
N GLY A 115 -0.17 8.32 -19.49
CA GLY A 115 -0.56 7.41 -20.57
C GLY A 115 -1.94 6.77 -20.47
N GLY A 116 -2.76 7.09 -19.46
CA GLY A 116 -4.14 6.58 -19.35
C GLY A 116 -4.40 5.69 -18.12
N PRO A 117 -5.56 5.01 -18.05
CA PRO A 117 -6.11 4.50 -16.79
C PRO A 117 -5.18 3.51 -16.10
N THR A 118 -5.02 3.68 -14.78
CA THR A 118 -4.21 2.85 -13.89
C THR A 118 -4.58 1.37 -14.05
N ARG A 119 -3.65 0.57 -14.57
CA ARG A 119 -3.77 -0.89 -14.60
C ARG A 119 -3.63 -1.41 -13.17
N THR A 120 -4.49 -2.34 -12.76
CA THR A 120 -4.45 -2.96 -11.43
C THR A 120 -4.42 -4.48 -11.59
N GLY A 121 -3.64 -5.22 -10.80
CA GLY A 121 -3.52 -6.68 -10.91
C GLY A 121 -2.09 -7.18 -11.10
N VAL A 122 -1.93 -8.48 -11.43
CA VAL A 122 -0.63 -9.09 -11.79
C VAL A 122 -0.15 -8.49 -13.12
N ASP A 123 -1.09 -8.27 -14.03
CA ASP A 123 -0.95 -7.58 -15.33
C ASP A 123 -0.44 -6.12 -15.24
N THR A 124 -0.33 -5.56 -14.03
CA THR A 124 0.24 -4.21 -13.82
C THR A 124 1.76 -4.21 -13.90
N PHE A 125 2.38 -5.36 -13.64
CA PHE A 125 3.83 -5.52 -13.55
C PHE A 125 4.36 -6.58 -14.51
N ASP A 126 3.52 -7.07 -15.43
CA ASP A 126 3.94 -7.98 -16.51
C ASP A 126 4.96 -7.34 -17.46
N SER A 127 5.09 -6.00 -17.42
CA SER A 127 6.11 -5.24 -18.14
C SER A 127 7.43 -5.12 -17.38
N ASP A 128 7.48 -5.46 -16.09
CA ASP A 128 8.73 -5.41 -15.33
C ASP A 128 9.61 -6.57 -15.82
N GLU A 129 10.76 -6.24 -16.41
CA GLU A 129 11.81 -7.24 -16.59
C GLU A 129 12.37 -7.53 -15.19
N GLY A 130 12.13 -8.73 -14.63
CA GLY A 130 12.64 -9.13 -13.32
C GLY A 130 11.55 -9.38 -12.26
N LEU A 131 11.75 -8.89 -11.03
CA LEU A 131 10.81 -9.04 -9.93
C LEU A 131 9.53 -8.25 -10.25
N PRO A 132 8.35 -8.89 -10.31
CA PRO A 132 7.10 -8.16 -10.54
C PRO A 132 6.83 -7.14 -9.43
N GLY A 133 6.65 -5.88 -9.80
CA GLY A 133 6.46 -4.76 -8.89
C GLY A 133 7.77 -4.26 -8.26
N GLY A 134 8.92 -4.76 -8.70
CA GLY A 134 10.24 -4.26 -8.27
C GLY A 134 10.46 -2.82 -8.74
N ASP A 135 10.00 -2.48 -9.93
CA ASP A 135 10.15 -1.12 -10.47
C ASP A 135 9.31 -0.11 -9.70
N MET A 136 8.12 -0.54 -9.29
CA MET A 136 7.24 0.27 -8.45
C MET A 136 7.82 0.45 -7.04
N ASP A 137 8.33 -0.63 -6.43
CA ASP A 137 8.98 -0.56 -5.12
C ASP A 137 10.16 0.44 -5.16
N LEU A 138 11.00 0.38 -6.20
CA LEU A 138 12.12 1.30 -6.42
C LEU A 138 11.63 2.75 -6.57
N ALA A 139 10.65 2.99 -7.46
CA ALA A 139 10.11 4.32 -7.71
C ALA A 139 9.53 4.96 -6.44
N MET A 140 8.89 4.16 -5.58
CA MET A 140 8.33 4.65 -4.32
C MET A 140 9.40 5.10 -3.33
N VAL A 141 10.47 4.32 -3.18
CA VAL A 141 11.58 4.67 -2.26
C VAL A 141 12.36 5.87 -2.80
N GLU A 142 12.65 5.89 -4.10
CA GLU A 142 13.33 7.00 -4.79
C GLU A 142 12.57 8.32 -4.63
N GLN A 143 11.27 8.33 -4.91
CA GLN A 143 10.48 9.55 -4.80
C GLN A 143 10.36 10.03 -3.36
N GLN A 144 10.22 9.13 -2.39
CA GLN A 144 10.17 9.54 -1.00
C GLN A 144 11.49 10.17 -0.54
N LEU A 145 12.63 9.63 -1.01
CA LEU A 145 13.95 10.25 -0.78
C LEU A 145 14.03 11.65 -1.40
N ALA A 146 13.53 11.80 -2.64
CA ALA A 146 13.46 13.10 -3.30
C ALA A 146 12.60 14.12 -2.53
N ASP A 147 11.44 13.69 -2.00
CA ASP A 147 10.60 14.58 -1.18
C ASP A 147 11.29 14.99 0.13
N ILE A 148 12.05 14.09 0.75
CA ILE A 148 12.83 14.39 1.97
C ILE A 148 13.89 15.45 1.67
N ILE A 149 14.60 15.33 0.54
CA ILE A 149 15.60 16.31 0.11
C ILE A 149 14.93 17.65 -0.18
N ALA A 150 13.79 17.65 -0.89
CA ALA A 150 13.01 18.85 -1.18
C ALA A 150 12.55 19.54 0.12
N PHE A 151 11.98 18.78 1.07
CA PHE A 151 11.57 19.27 2.37
C PHE A 151 12.72 19.93 3.13
N HIS A 152 13.87 19.26 3.20
CA HIS A 152 15.07 19.79 3.86
C HIS A 152 15.52 21.13 3.23
N ASN A 153 15.40 21.24 1.91
CA ASN A 153 15.78 22.44 1.17
C ASN A 153 14.73 23.56 1.22
N GLY A 154 13.60 23.36 1.89
CA GLY A 154 12.49 24.30 1.95
C GLY A 154 11.68 24.39 0.65
N GLU A 155 11.78 23.37 -0.20
CA GLU A 155 11.02 23.26 -1.43
C GLU A 155 9.62 22.67 -1.16
N PRO A 156 8.61 23.00 -1.99
CA PRO A 156 7.28 22.43 -1.85
C PRO A 156 7.31 20.90 -1.99
N VAL A 157 6.72 20.20 -1.02
CA VAL A 157 6.50 18.75 -1.09
C VAL A 157 5.05 18.42 -1.45
N PRO A 158 4.79 17.33 -2.18
CA PRO A 158 3.44 16.93 -2.56
C PRO A 158 2.52 16.77 -1.35
N GLY A 159 1.32 17.34 -1.41
CA GLY A 159 0.31 17.22 -0.37
C GLY A 159 0.64 17.94 0.94
N GLU A 160 1.57 18.92 0.91
CA GLU A 160 1.97 19.69 2.09
C GLU A 160 2.48 18.81 3.25
N GLN A 161 3.14 17.70 2.92
CA GLN A 161 3.68 16.76 3.90
C GLN A 161 4.50 17.45 4.99
N GLU A 162 4.19 17.12 6.24
CA GLU A 162 4.97 17.56 7.40
C GLU A 162 6.08 16.55 7.72
N ILE A 163 7.03 16.95 8.59
CA ILE A 163 8.16 16.09 8.98
C ILE A 163 7.72 14.73 9.56
N LEU A 164 6.57 14.69 10.26
CA LEU A 164 6.04 13.44 10.79
C LEU A 164 5.58 12.49 9.67
N ASP A 165 4.95 13.02 8.63
CA ASP A 165 4.52 12.23 7.47
C ASP A 165 5.74 11.64 6.75
N LEU A 166 6.77 12.45 6.53
CA LEU A 166 8.03 12.01 5.94
C LEU A 166 8.67 10.87 6.76
N ARG A 167 8.70 10.98 8.09
CA ARG A 167 9.21 9.92 8.98
C ARG A 167 8.43 8.63 8.85
N ILE A 168 7.11 8.73 8.87
CA ILE A 168 6.22 7.57 8.78
C ILE A 168 6.39 6.89 7.42
N PHE A 169 6.35 7.64 6.32
CA PHE A 169 6.45 7.08 4.97
C PHE A 169 7.82 6.48 4.73
N TRP A 170 8.89 7.20 5.07
CA TRP A 170 10.25 6.73 4.90
C TRP A 170 10.51 5.43 5.67
N GLY A 171 10.17 5.40 6.96
CA GLY A 171 10.32 4.20 7.79
C GLY A 171 9.53 3.01 7.25
N SER A 172 8.29 3.25 6.79
CA SER A 172 7.44 2.20 6.23
C SER A 172 7.97 1.64 4.91
N LEU A 173 8.45 2.51 4.02
CA LEU A 173 9.04 2.10 2.75
C LEU A 173 10.34 1.31 2.94
N LEU A 174 11.18 1.71 3.91
CA LEU A 174 12.40 0.98 4.23
C LEU A 174 12.11 -0.40 4.85
N ALA A 175 11.17 -0.47 5.78
CA ALA A 175 10.79 -1.73 6.45
C ALA A 175 10.05 -2.71 5.52
N GLY A 176 9.29 -2.20 4.55
CA GLY A 176 8.52 -3.02 3.61
C GLY A 176 9.21 -3.20 2.26
N ARG A 177 9.22 -2.14 1.45
CA ARG A 177 9.58 -2.17 0.02
C ARG A 177 11.08 -2.40 -0.19
N TYR A 178 11.92 -1.61 0.47
CA TYR A 178 13.38 -1.80 0.41
C TYR A 178 13.79 -3.18 0.95
N SER A 179 13.23 -3.60 2.09
CA SER A 179 13.51 -4.93 2.66
C SER A 179 13.12 -6.07 1.71
N ARG A 180 12.00 -5.94 1.00
CA ARG A 180 11.59 -6.87 -0.06
C ARG A 180 12.60 -6.88 -1.21
N LEU A 181 13.02 -5.71 -1.71
CA LEU A 181 14.03 -5.61 -2.78
C LEU A 181 15.35 -6.28 -2.38
N LYS A 182 15.83 -6.10 -1.13
CA LYS A 182 17.04 -6.78 -0.62
C LYS A 182 16.87 -8.28 -0.51
N HIS A 183 15.70 -8.76 -0.08
CA HIS A 183 15.41 -10.19 -0.05
C HIS A 183 15.53 -10.81 -1.44
N PHE A 184 14.89 -10.22 -2.44
CA PHE A 184 14.91 -10.72 -3.82
C PHE A 184 16.25 -10.52 -4.53
N GLN A 185 17.02 -9.47 -4.19
CA GLN A 185 18.41 -9.33 -4.60
C GLN A 185 19.25 -10.51 -4.09
N GLY A 186 19.12 -10.86 -2.81
CA GLY A 186 19.83 -12.00 -2.22
C GLY A 186 19.48 -13.36 -2.86
N LEU A 187 18.30 -13.46 -3.48
CA LEU A 187 17.86 -14.63 -4.25
C LEU A 187 18.26 -14.57 -5.74
N GLY A 188 18.86 -13.47 -6.21
CA GLY A 188 19.18 -13.27 -7.62
C GLY A 188 17.95 -13.15 -8.52
N GLN A 189 16.85 -12.63 -7.98
CA GLN A 189 15.56 -12.53 -8.68
C GLN A 189 15.22 -11.12 -9.17
N LEU A 190 16.12 -10.15 -8.95
CA LEU A 190 16.05 -8.85 -9.62
C LEU A 190 16.61 -8.98 -11.04
N SER A 191 16.07 -8.21 -11.98
CA SER A 191 16.76 -8.01 -13.27
C SER A 191 18.03 -7.18 -13.08
N VAL A 192 18.85 -7.13 -14.14
CA VAL A 192 20.07 -6.32 -14.16
C VAL A 192 19.71 -4.85 -13.93
N GLU A 193 18.66 -4.37 -14.59
CA GLU A 193 18.17 -3.01 -14.51
C GLU A 193 17.68 -2.66 -13.10
N GLN A 194 16.90 -3.56 -12.48
CA GLN A 194 16.42 -3.40 -11.11
C GLN A 194 17.57 -3.39 -10.10
N GLU A 195 18.55 -4.28 -10.28
CA GLU A 195 19.71 -4.37 -9.40
C GLU A 195 20.58 -3.11 -9.50
N GLU A 196 20.85 -2.64 -10.72
CA GLU A 196 21.59 -1.38 -10.91
C GLU A 196 20.86 -0.19 -10.29
N ARG A 197 19.53 -0.13 -10.44
CA ARG A 197 18.71 0.94 -9.89
C ARG A 197 18.68 0.91 -8.36
N LEU A 198 18.56 -0.28 -7.77
CA LEU A 198 18.68 -0.47 -6.32
C LEU A 198 20.06 -0.03 -5.79
N ASN A 199 21.14 -0.41 -6.47
CA ASN A 199 22.50 -0.02 -6.06
C ASN A 199 22.73 1.50 -6.15
N ARG A 200 22.16 2.15 -7.17
CA ARG A 200 22.18 3.62 -7.29
C ARG A 200 21.40 4.28 -6.17
N LEU A 201 20.18 3.80 -5.89
CA LEU A 201 19.37 4.28 -4.78
C LEU A 201 20.09 4.15 -3.43
N GLU A 202 20.72 3.00 -3.15
CA GLU A 202 21.49 2.82 -1.91
C GLU A 202 22.68 3.79 -1.82
N SER A 203 23.36 4.03 -2.94
CA SER A 203 24.44 5.03 -3.01
C SER A 203 23.93 6.44 -2.73
N GLU A 204 22.77 6.79 -3.28
CA GLU A 204 22.12 8.08 -3.09
C GLU A 204 21.70 8.29 -1.62
N ILE A 205 21.02 7.31 -1.02
CA ILE A 205 20.63 7.35 0.40
C ILE A 205 21.85 7.58 1.31
N ASN A 206 22.96 6.88 1.04
CA ASN A 206 24.19 7.07 1.80
C ASN A 206 24.79 8.47 1.61
N SER A 207 24.73 9.01 0.39
CA SER A 207 25.26 10.35 0.08
C SER A 207 24.49 11.47 0.77
N VAL A 208 23.21 11.27 1.10
CA VAL A 208 22.36 12.23 1.83
C VAL A 208 22.11 11.84 3.29
N SER A 209 22.96 10.97 3.85
CA SER A 209 22.83 10.52 5.25
C SER A 209 22.77 11.67 6.26
N GLU A 210 23.54 12.73 6.07
CA GLU A 210 23.48 13.92 6.94
C GLU A 210 22.12 14.62 6.92
N ILE A 211 21.42 14.63 5.78
CA ILE A 211 20.05 15.17 5.67
C ILE A 211 19.08 14.27 6.44
N LEU A 212 19.22 12.95 6.29
CA LEU A 212 18.36 12.00 7.00
C LEU A 212 18.56 12.12 8.52
N GLU A 213 19.80 12.22 8.97
CA GLU A 213 20.13 12.37 10.39
C GLU A 213 19.63 13.70 10.96
N SER A 214 19.77 14.81 10.23
CA SER A 214 19.28 16.13 10.68
C SER A 214 17.76 16.19 10.84
N LEU A 215 17.05 15.36 10.07
CA LEU A 215 15.60 15.20 10.12
C LEU A 215 15.13 14.07 11.05
N GLU A 216 16.05 13.40 11.74
CA GLU A 216 15.84 12.19 12.56
C GLU A 216 15.11 11.06 11.80
N LEU A 217 15.45 10.90 10.52
CA LEU A 217 14.99 9.84 9.63
C LEU A 217 15.94 8.64 9.66
N ALA A 218 15.41 7.45 9.37
CA ALA A 218 16.23 6.24 9.31
C ALA A 218 17.26 6.30 8.17
N THR A 219 18.50 5.92 8.43
CA THR A 219 19.54 5.67 7.42
C THR A 219 19.68 4.17 7.15
N LEU A 220 20.36 3.78 6.07
CA LEU A 220 20.64 2.35 5.82
C LEU A 220 21.48 1.71 6.94
N GLU A 221 22.34 2.49 7.61
CA GLU A 221 23.07 2.00 8.78
C GLU A 221 22.15 1.76 9.97
N THR A 222 21.20 2.65 10.23
CA THR A 222 20.23 2.44 11.33
C THR A 222 19.35 1.20 11.11
N LEU A 223 19.04 0.85 9.86
CA LEU A 223 18.30 -0.38 9.52
C LEU A 223 19.06 -1.66 9.88
N LYS A 224 20.39 -1.62 9.94
CA LYS A 224 21.22 -2.77 10.35
C LYS A 224 21.22 -2.98 11.86
N THR A 225 20.82 -1.96 12.62
CA THR A 225 20.80 -2.00 14.08
C THR A 225 19.42 -2.41 14.59
N THR A 226 19.37 -3.18 15.68
CA THR A 226 18.10 -3.51 16.34
C THR A 226 17.45 -2.22 16.85
N PRO A 227 16.15 -1.97 16.59
CA PRO A 227 15.51 -0.73 17.00
C PRO A 227 15.70 -0.50 18.51
N ARG A 228 16.18 0.70 18.88
CA ARG A 228 16.17 1.12 20.28
C ARG A 228 14.72 1.27 20.72
N ARG A 229 14.31 0.47 21.71
CA ARG A 229 13.10 0.76 22.49
C ARG A 229 13.43 1.91 23.42
N ASP A 230 13.13 3.13 22.97
CA ASP A 230 12.95 4.22 23.91
C ASP A 230 11.59 3.99 24.59
N GLY A 231 11.65 3.77 25.90
CA GLY A 231 10.51 3.35 26.74
C GLY A 231 9.59 4.47 27.17
#